data_AF-D8TXJ0-F1
#
_entry.id   AF-D8TXJ0-F1
#
_cell.length_a   1.000
_cell.length_b   1.000
_cell.length_c   1.000
_cell.angle_alpha   90.00
_cell.angle_beta   90.00
_cell.angle_gamma   90.00
#
_symmetry.space_group_name_H-M   'P 1'
#
loop_
_entity.id
_entity.type
_entity.pdbx_description
1 polymer ?
#
loop_
_entity_poly.entity_id
_entity_poly.type
_entity_poly.pdbx_seq_one_letter_code
_entity_poly.pdbx_strand_id
1 'polypeptide(L)'
;MLFISTKAGFTDESLVQQLVQAKQLNRRDVYGGHTMAPAYIAASVDASLERLNLKTEVVAVAKEAAGGKPSGFAAVQLPVSATMSEAWSHPWQRVGGGNASFMQAAEVLGVRVFTSGPLGEGDLLRRLTARLDPLVQLRTAPTTAQKLLQLARSTPGGAMTTTLVGHKTREFVEANTKLSRVEPLTEEEFHGAMFHLKAILEAQQPAQQPLHQRRTPPHNRNNKPQSPVTFLRADGRDWELTAW
;
A
#
# COMPACT_ATOMS: atom_id res chain seq x y z
N MET A 1 10.81 15.29 16.71
CA MET A 1 10.53 14.01 16.02
C MET A 1 9.65 14.33 14.83
N LEU A 2 10.15 14.20 13.61
CA LEU A 2 9.38 14.51 12.40
C LEU A 2 8.82 13.21 11.84
N PHE A 3 7.52 12.99 12.02
CA PHE A 3 6.81 11.88 11.40
C PHE A 3 6.40 12.30 10.00
N ILE A 4 7.15 11.89 8.97
CA ILE A 4 6.65 11.96 7.60
C ILE A 4 5.91 10.66 7.33
N SER A 5 4.61 10.64 7.65
CA SER A 5 3.69 9.61 7.19
C SER A 5 3.12 10.07 5.86
N THR A 6 3.85 9.83 4.76
CA THR A 6 3.14 9.65 3.49
C THR A 6 2.51 8.27 3.61
N LYS A 7 1.20 8.12 3.37
CA LYS A 7 0.70 6.79 3.04
C LYS A 7 1.31 6.44 1.68
N ALA A 8 2.54 5.92 1.69
CA ALA A 8 3.26 5.57 0.49
C ALA A 8 2.36 4.67 -0.35
N GLY A 9 2.30 4.89 -1.66
CA GLY A 9 1.46 4.07 -2.53
C GLY A 9 -0.04 4.37 -2.53
N PHE A 10 -0.58 5.33 -1.78
CA PHE A 10 -1.89 5.90 -2.13
C PHE A 10 -1.78 6.62 -3.48
N THR A 11 -2.72 6.35 -4.38
CA THR A 11 -2.67 6.92 -5.73
C THR A 11 -3.33 8.29 -5.82
N ASP A 12 -2.58 9.26 -6.32
CA ASP A 12 -3.11 10.45 -6.98
C ASP A 12 -3.52 10.04 -8.39
N GLU A 13 -4.83 10.11 -8.69
CA GLU A 13 -5.39 9.66 -9.96
C GLU A 13 -4.81 10.41 -11.17
N SER A 14 -4.44 11.68 -11.00
CA SER A 14 -3.79 12.46 -12.05
C SER A 14 -2.40 11.91 -12.39
N LEU A 15 -1.63 11.55 -11.36
CA LEU A 15 -0.30 10.97 -11.50
C LEU A 15 -0.37 9.56 -12.10
N VAL A 16 -1.34 8.75 -11.70
CA VAL A 16 -1.57 7.43 -12.31
C VAL A 16 -1.88 7.59 -13.80
N GLN A 17 -2.76 8.52 -14.19
CA GLN A 17 -3.09 8.74 -15.60
C GLN A 17 -1.87 9.17 -16.41
N GLN A 18 -1.05 10.07 -15.89
CA GLN A 18 0.20 10.50 -16.53
C GLN A 18 1.14 9.31 -16.77
N LEU A 19 1.39 8.49 -15.74
CA LEU A 19 2.30 7.34 -15.84
C LEU A 19 1.75 6.23 -16.74
N VAL A 20 0.43 6.03 -16.77
CA VAL A 20 -0.21 5.07 -17.68
C VAL A 20 -0.11 5.56 -19.13
N GLN A 21 -0.35 6.85 -19.39
CA GLN A 21 -0.18 7.44 -20.73
C GLN A 21 1.27 7.37 -21.21
N ALA A 22 2.23 7.61 -20.31
CA ALA A 22 3.66 7.47 -20.57
C ALA A 22 4.13 6.00 -20.69
N LYS A 23 3.24 5.02 -20.50
CA LYS A 23 3.54 3.58 -20.47
C LYS A 23 4.57 3.17 -19.41
N GLN A 24 4.67 3.94 -18.33
CA GLN A 24 5.56 3.70 -17.19
C GLN A 24 4.87 2.95 -16.05
N LEU A 25 3.55 2.88 -16.06
CA LEU A 25 2.71 2.15 -15.11
C LEU A 25 1.61 1.41 -15.87
N ASN A 26 1.36 0.13 -15.57
CA ASN A 26 0.14 -0.50 -16.09
C ASN A 26 -1.02 -0.22 -15.13
N ARG A 27 -2.20 0.10 -15.66
CA ARG A 27 -3.38 0.37 -14.82
C ARG A 27 -3.76 -0.80 -13.90
N ARG A 28 -3.45 -2.04 -14.31
CA ARG A 28 -3.66 -3.25 -13.51
C ARG A 28 -2.79 -3.32 -12.25
N ASP A 29 -1.69 -2.57 -12.22
CA ASP A 29 -0.75 -2.51 -11.10
C ASP A 29 -1.27 -1.52 -10.01
N VAL A 30 -2.41 -0.86 -10.27
CA VAL A 30 -3.14 -0.02 -9.30
C VAL A 30 -4.35 -0.77 -8.77
N TYR A 31 -4.38 -0.97 -7.47
CA TYR A 31 -5.41 -1.73 -6.78
C TYR A 31 -6.12 -0.90 -5.72
N GLY A 32 -7.42 -0.66 -5.89
CA GLY A 32 -8.24 0.05 -4.90
C GLY A 32 -7.76 1.48 -4.59
N GLY A 33 -7.11 2.14 -5.54
CA GLY A 33 -6.48 3.46 -5.30
C GLY A 33 -5.11 3.39 -4.63
N HIS A 34 -4.42 2.24 -4.72
CA HIS A 34 -3.08 2.06 -4.19
C HIS A 34 -2.16 1.38 -5.21
N THR A 35 -0.87 1.68 -5.19
CA THR A 35 0.16 0.98 -5.97
C THR A 35 1.53 1.15 -5.34
N MET A 36 2.34 0.09 -5.38
CA MET A 36 3.76 0.13 -5.02
C MET A 36 4.67 0.05 -6.25
N ALA A 37 4.11 0.27 -7.45
CA ALA A 37 4.88 0.25 -8.69
C ALA A 37 6.05 1.25 -8.62
N PRO A 38 7.28 0.86 -9.00
CA PRO A 38 8.46 1.70 -8.83
C PRO A 38 8.33 3.08 -9.48
N ALA A 39 7.78 3.15 -10.70
CA ALA A 39 7.56 4.41 -11.40
C ALA A 39 6.58 5.33 -10.65
N TYR A 40 5.53 4.76 -10.05
CA TYR A 40 4.57 5.53 -9.25
C TYR A 40 5.18 6.02 -7.95
N ILE A 41 5.91 5.16 -7.23
CA ILE A 41 6.54 5.55 -5.96
C ILE A 41 7.57 6.64 -6.19
N ALA A 42 8.42 6.50 -7.23
CA ALA A 42 9.38 7.54 -7.60
C ALA A 42 8.67 8.87 -7.90
N ALA A 43 7.68 8.85 -8.80
CA ALA A 43 6.97 10.07 -9.18
C ALA A 43 6.13 10.67 -8.02
N SER A 44 5.60 9.82 -7.13
CA SER A 44 4.83 10.26 -5.95
C SER A 44 5.74 10.89 -4.89
N VAL A 45 6.95 10.34 -4.71
CA VAL A 45 7.98 10.93 -3.87
C VAL A 45 8.43 12.27 -4.48
N ASP A 46 8.74 12.32 -5.77
CA ASP A 46 9.14 13.56 -6.46
C ASP A 46 8.04 14.63 -6.34
N ALA A 47 6.78 14.29 -6.61
CA ALA A 47 5.66 15.22 -6.46
C ALA A 47 5.45 15.66 -5.00
N SER A 48 5.66 14.78 -4.02
CA SER A 48 5.55 15.14 -2.60
C SER A 48 6.70 16.03 -2.16
N LEU A 49 7.91 15.72 -2.61
CA LEU A 49 9.12 16.49 -2.40
C LEU A 49 8.97 17.90 -2.98
N GLU A 50 8.49 18.02 -4.22
CA GLU A 50 8.17 19.30 -4.87
C GLU A 50 7.12 20.10 -4.08
N ARG A 51 6.00 19.46 -3.69
CA ARG A 51 4.95 20.10 -2.87
C ARG A 51 5.46 20.56 -1.50
N LEU A 52 6.45 19.88 -0.95
CA LEU A 52 7.10 20.22 0.32
C LEU A 52 8.35 21.09 0.14
N ASN A 53 8.70 21.44 -1.10
CA ASN A 53 9.92 22.14 -1.50
C ASN A 53 11.22 21.49 -0.96
N LEU A 54 11.23 20.16 -0.90
CA LEU A 54 12.37 19.32 -0.55
C LEU A 54 12.93 18.73 -1.85
N LYS A 55 14.24 18.70 -2.04
CA LYS A 55 14.88 18.06 -3.21
C LYS A 55 15.73 16.90 -2.69
N THR A 56 15.53 15.68 -3.21
CA THR A 56 16.25 14.40 -2.92
C THR A 56 15.64 13.40 -1.93
N GLU A 57 16.13 12.15 -1.99
CA GLU A 57 15.62 10.95 -1.30
C GLU A 57 15.38 11.19 0.19
N VAL A 58 14.13 11.02 0.63
CA VAL A 58 13.61 11.46 1.94
C VAL A 58 14.49 11.05 3.13
N VAL A 59 15.15 9.88 3.08
CA VAL A 59 16.05 9.42 4.16
C VAL A 59 17.44 10.06 4.09
N ALA A 60 18.00 10.23 2.89
CA ALA A 60 19.25 10.93 2.69
C ALA A 60 19.10 12.42 3.08
N VAL A 61 18.01 13.06 2.65
CA VAL A 61 17.63 14.43 3.07
C VAL A 61 17.39 14.50 4.57
N ALA A 62 16.69 13.54 5.17
CA ALA A 62 16.47 13.56 6.61
C ALA A 62 17.79 13.44 7.40
N LYS A 63 18.76 12.65 6.92
CA LYS A 63 20.10 12.53 7.52
C LYS A 63 20.99 13.75 7.25
N GLU A 64 20.92 14.31 6.05
CA GLU A 64 21.66 15.50 5.63
C GLU A 64 21.13 16.77 6.33
N ALA A 65 19.80 16.96 6.39
CA ALA A 65 19.14 18.03 7.11
C ALA A 65 19.36 17.94 8.63
N ALA A 66 19.61 16.74 9.15
CA ALA A 66 20.04 16.55 10.54
C ALA A 66 21.52 16.91 10.77
N GLY A 67 22.28 17.29 9.73
CA GLY A 67 23.67 17.70 9.82
C GLY A 67 24.58 16.59 10.35
N GLY A 68 24.32 15.33 9.96
CA GLY A 68 25.06 14.16 10.46
C GLY A 68 24.65 13.71 11.87
N LYS A 69 23.66 14.36 12.51
CA LYS A 69 23.01 13.86 13.72
C LYS A 69 21.94 12.82 13.36
N PRO A 70 21.51 11.97 14.31
CA PRO A 70 20.41 11.04 14.07
C PRO A 70 19.18 11.79 13.55
N SER A 71 18.74 11.47 12.33
CA SER A 71 17.54 12.08 11.76
C SER A 71 16.32 11.68 12.58
N GLY A 72 15.39 12.61 12.80
CA GLY A 72 14.11 12.31 13.45
C GLY A 72 13.19 11.38 12.64
N PHE A 73 13.59 11.01 11.42
CA PHE A 73 12.89 10.08 10.54
C PHE A 73 13.17 8.63 10.98
N ALA A 74 12.28 8.10 11.81
CA ALA A 74 12.46 6.80 12.45
C ALA A 74 11.57 5.69 11.86
N ALA A 75 10.51 6.05 11.14
CA ALA A 75 9.57 5.08 10.62
C ALA A 75 8.83 5.54 9.37
N VAL A 76 8.33 4.57 8.61
CA VAL A 76 7.51 4.76 7.42
C VAL A 76 6.31 3.81 7.46
N GLN A 77 5.17 4.28 6.95
CA GLN A 77 3.99 3.47 6.73
C GLN A 77 3.79 3.23 5.23
N LEU A 78 3.59 1.98 4.81
CA LEU A 78 3.36 1.63 3.41
C LEU A 78 2.41 0.43 3.25
N PRO A 79 1.73 0.26 2.11
CA PRO A 79 0.81 -0.84 1.89
C PRO A 79 1.59 -2.13 1.62
N VAL A 80 1.27 -3.17 2.40
CA VAL A 80 1.71 -4.55 2.13
C VAL A 80 0.54 -5.45 2.44
N SER A 81 0.19 -6.30 1.47
CA SER A 81 -0.93 -7.23 1.59
C SER A 81 -0.69 -8.46 0.71
N ALA A 82 -1.62 -9.42 0.76
CA ALA A 82 -1.63 -10.60 -0.10
C ALA A 82 -1.47 -10.29 -1.60
N THR A 83 -1.88 -9.11 -2.05
CA THR A 83 -1.83 -8.68 -3.46
C THR A 83 -0.86 -7.51 -3.70
N MET A 84 -0.12 -7.06 -2.68
CA MET A 84 0.85 -5.97 -2.78
C MET A 84 2.15 -6.41 -2.08
N SER A 85 3.02 -7.10 -2.81
CA SER A 85 4.25 -7.72 -2.29
C SER A 85 5.51 -6.88 -2.54
N GLU A 86 5.41 -5.78 -3.28
CA GLU A 86 6.55 -5.14 -3.93
C GLU A 86 7.57 -4.55 -2.95
N ALA A 87 7.13 -4.20 -1.74
CA ALA A 87 8.01 -3.70 -0.70
C ALA A 87 9.07 -4.71 -0.26
N TRP A 88 8.75 -6.01 -0.28
CA TRP A 88 9.66 -7.08 0.14
C TRP A 88 10.18 -7.92 -1.03
N SER A 89 9.44 -8.01 -2.14
CA SER A 89 9.76 -8.95 -3.24
C SER A 89 10.55 -8.35 -4.40
N HIS A 90 10.59 -7.02 -4.56
CA HIS A 90 11.26 -6.38 -5.71
C HIS A 90 12.46 -5.53 -5.27
N PRO A 91 13.65 -5.67 -5.88
CA PRO A 91 14.82 -4.88 -5.53
C PRO A 91 14.91 -3.58 -6.36
N TRP A 92 14.23 -2.52 -5.91
CA TRP A 92 14.12 -1.24 -6.64
C TRP A 92 14.65 -0.03 -5.87
N GLN A 93 15.08 -0.20 -4.61
CA GLN A 93 15.74 0.85 -3.84
C GLN A 93 17.24 0.84 -4.11
N ARG A 94 17.83 2.00 -4.31
CA ARG A 94 19.29 2.14 -4.37
C ARG A 94 19.83 2.39 -2.97
N VAL A 95 20.60 1.45 -2.43
CA VAL A 95 21.21 1.57 -1.09
C VAL A 95 22.53 0.80 -1.07
N GLY A 96 23.55 1.35 -0.39
CA GLY A 96 24.84 0.65 -0.23
C GLY A 96 25.55 0.29 -1.54
N GLY A 97 25.29 1.01 -2.64
CA GLY A 97 25.89 0.75 -3.94
C GLY A 97 25.20 -0.32 -4.80
N GLY A 98 24.06 -0.86 -4.36
CA GLY A 98 23.29 -1.87 -5.10
C GLY A 98 21.77 -1.63 -5.06
N ASN A 99 21.03 -2.51 -5.74
CA ASN A 99 19.57 -2.54 -5.69
C ASN A 99 19.11 -3.46 -4.56
N ALA A 100 18.17 -3.00 -3.74
CA ALA A 100 17.60 -3.72 -2.62
C ALA A 100 16.07 -3.56 -2.60
N SER A 101 15.36 -4.43 -1.89
CA SER A 101 13.93 -4.21 -1.63
C SER A 101 13.71 -3.02 -0.70
N PHE A 102 12.48 -2.53 -0.60
CA PHE A 102 12.16 -1.47 0.36
C PHE A 102 12.48 -1.91 1.79
N MET A 103 12.12 -3.14 2.16
CA MET A 103 12.38 -3.67 3.50
C MET A 103 13.88 -3.73 3.81
N GLN A 104 14.69 -4.19 2.86
CA GLN A 104 16.15 -4.24 3.01
C GLN A 104 16.76 -2.83 3.12
N ALA A 105 16.31 -1.89 2.28
CA ALA A 105 16.79 -0.51 2.35
C ALA A 105 16.41 0.15 3.68
N ALA A 106 15.17 -0.04 4.15
CA ALA A 106 14.72 0.47 5.44
C ALA A 106 15.57 -0.09 6.59
N GLU A 107 15.92 -1.38 6.54
CA GLU A 107 16.77 -2.02 7.54
C GLU A 107 18.18 -1.44 7.57
N VAL A 108 18.84 -1.34 6.40
CA VAL A 108 20.17 -0.71 6.27
C VAL A 108 20.16 0.74 6.75
N LEU A 109 19.06 1.46 6.51
CA LEU A 109 18.94 2.86 6.87
C LEU A 109 18.54 3.08 8.34
N GLY A 110 18.15 2.04 9.06
CA GLY A 110 17.67 2.10 10.44
C GLY A 110 16.23 2.64 10.58
N VAL A 111 15.42 2.55 9.53
CA VAL A 111 14.03 3.02 9.49
C VAL A 111 13.08 1.85 9.75
N ARG A 112 12.17 2.01 10.70
CA ARG A 112 11.14 1.02 11.03
C ARG A 112 9.98 1.07 10.03
N VAL A 113 9.42 -0.08 9.67
CA VAL A 113 8.31 -0.18 8.72
C VAL A 113 7.02 -0.63 9.42
N PHE A 114 5.96 0.14 9.19
CA PHE A 114 4.58 -0.23 9.51
C PHE A 114 3.85 -0.56 8.21
N THR A 115 3.31 -1.77 8.07
CA THR A 115 2.51 -2.11 6.89
C THR A 115 1.06 -1.64 7.06
N SER A 116 0.36 -1.45 5.95
CA SER A 116 -1.04 -1.02 5.95
C SER A 116 -1.83 -1.62 4.78
N GLY A 117 -3.14 -1.39 4.77
CA GLY A 117 -4.04 -2.00 3.78
C GLY A 117 -4.08 -3.54 3.78
N PRO A 118 -3.87 -4.25 4.91
CA PRO A 118 -3.72 -5.72 4.89
C PRO A 118 -4.97 -6.45 4.40
N LEU A 119 -6.14 -5.81 4.45
CA LEU A 119 -7.43 -6.36 4.02
C LEU A 119 -7.89 -5.87 2.64
N GLY A 120 -7.10 -5.02 1.96
CA GLY A 120 -7.47 -4.43 0.66
C GLY A 120 -8.84 -3.75 0.68
N GLU A 121 -9.09 -2.91 1.68
CA GLU A 121 -10.39 -2.24 1.89
C GLU A 121 -11.59 -3.20 2.03
N GLY A 122 -11.32 -4.44 2.43
CA GLY A 122 -12.32 -5.50 2.60
C GLY A 122 -12.54 -6.35 1.35
N ASP A 123 -11.96 -5.99 0.21
CA ASP A 123 -12.05 -6.80 -1.00
C ASP A 123 -11.33 -8.16 -0.82
N LEU A 124 -10.16 -8.18 -0.16
CA LEU A 124 -9.42 -9.42 0.05
C LEU A 124 -10.20 -10.39 0.94
N LEU A 125 -10.99 -9.88 1.89
CA LEU A 125 -11.89 -10.72 2.68
C LEU A 125 -12.88 -11.43 1.75
N ARG A 126 -13.59 -10.67 0.90
CA ARG A 126 -14.57 -11.23 -0.05
C ARG A 126 -13.95 -12.27 -0.99
N ARG A 127 -12.74 -12.04 -1.47
CA ARG A 127 -12.07 -12.91 -2.46
C ARG A 127 -11.44 -14.15 -1.84
N LEU A 128 -10.99 -14.09 -0.59
CA LEU A 128 -10.13 -15.11 0.01
C LEU A 128 -10.77 -15.84 1.19
N THR A 129 -11.99 -15.48 1.61
CA THR A 129 -12.75 -16.27 2.60
C THR A 129 -12.82 -17.74 2.19
N ALA A 130 -12.59 -18.62 3.17
CA ALA A 130 -12.43 -20.08 3.04
C ALA A 130 -11.23 -20.55 2.20
N ARG A 131 -10.75 -19.76 1.24
CA ARG A 131 -9.63 -20.14 0.35
C ARG A 131 -8.28 -20.16 1.07
N LEU A 132 -8.13 -19.42 2.17
CA LEU A 132 -6.93 -19.46 3.01
C LEU A 132 -6.98 -20.58 4.06
N ASP A 133 -8.04 -21.37 4.13
CA ASP A 133 -8.18 -22.45 5.12
C ASP A 133 -7.20 -23.61 4.93
N PRO A 134 -6.86 -24.01 3.69
CA PRO A 134 -5.86 -25.05 3.46
C PRO A 134 -4.40 -24.65 3.76
N LEU A 135 -4.10 -23.35 3.96
CA LEU A 135 -2.73 -22.89 4.19
C LEU A 135 -2.29 -23.23 5.62
N VAL A 136 -1.49 -24.29 5.76
CA VAL A 136 -1.04 -24.82 7.06
C VAL A 136 -0.27 -23.79 7.88
N GLN A 137 0.47 -22.89 7.23
CA GLN A 137 1.23 -21.81 7.87
C GLN A 137 0.31 -20.81 8.58
N LEU A 138 -0.94 -20.71 8.16
CA LEU A 138 -1.92 -19.75 8.69
C LEU A 138 -2.93 -20.39 9.66
N ARG A 139 -2.70 -21.65 10.07
CA ARG A 139 -3.62 -22.40 10.95
C ARG A 139 -3.86 -21.76 12.31
N THR A 140 -2.90 -20.98 12.80
CA THR A 140 -2.97 -20.28 14.10
C THR A 140 -3.85 -19.02 14.04
N ALA A 141 -4.22 -18.57 12.84
CA ALA A 141 -5.12 -17.46 12.59
C ALA A 141 -6.50 -17.99 12.15
N PRO A 142 -7.50 -18.08 13.04
CA PRO A 142 -8.74 -18.79 12.73
C PRO A 142 -9.63 -18.11 11.69
N THR A 143 -9.60 -16.78 11.59
CA THR A 143 -10.43 -16.04 10.63
C THR A 143 -9.62 -15.57 9.42
N THR A 144 -10.27 -15.42 8.25
CA THR A 144 -9.62 -14.86 7.04
C THR A 144 -8.96 -13.49 7.31
N ALA A 145 -9.60 -12.64 8.12
CA ALA A 145 -9.02 -11.35 8.51
C ALA A 145 -7.70 -11.53 9.29
N GLN A 146 -7.67 -12.42 10.28
CA GLN A 146 -6.45 -12.72 11.02
C GLN A 146 -5.39 -13.36 10.12
N LYS A 147 -5.76 -14.20 9.15
CA LYS A 147 -4.81 -14.79 8.19
C LYS A 147 -4.12 -13.73 7.34
N LEU A 148 -4.90 -12.78 6.82
CA LEU A 148 -4.37 -11.65 6.05
C LEU A 148 -3.50 -10.72 6.90
N LEU A 149 -3.91 -10.45 8.14
CA LEU A 149 -3.11 -9.68 9.10
C LEU A 149 -1.82 -10.40 9.47
N GLN A 150 -1.87 -11.72 9.62
CA GLN A 150 -0.71 -12.55 9.92
C GLN A 150 0.30 -12.49 8.78
N LEU A 151 -0.15 -12.58 7.52
CA LEU A 151 0.71 -12.35 6.36
C LEU A 151 1.34 -10.96 6.40
N ALA A 152 0.52 -9.90 6.46
CA ALA A 152 1.02 -8.53 6.38
C ALA A 152 1.99 -8.16 7.51
N ARG A 153 1.77 -8.66 8.74
CA ARG A 153 2.67 -8.39 9.88
C ARG A 153 3.93 -9.28 9.90
N SER A 154 3.94 -10.35 9.11
CA SER A 154 5.10 -11.26 8.97
C SER A 154 5.90 -11.00 7.70
N THR A 155 5.74 -9.80 7.12
CA THR A 155 6.52 -9.35 5.97
C THR A 155 8.02 -9.47 6.28
N PRO A 156 8.82 -10.17 5.47
CA PRO A 156 10.24 -10.39 5.73
C PRO A 156 11.05 -9.09 5.80
N GLY A 157 12.11 -9.09 6.61
CA GLY A 157 13.06 -8.00 6.81
C GLY A 157 13.06 -7.43 8.23
N GLY A 158 14.24 -7.12 8.76
CA GLY A 158 14.43 -6.67 10.16
C GLY A 158 13.85 -5.28 10.45
N ALA A 159 13.55 -4.50 9.42
CA ALA A 159 12.85 -3.23 9.54
C ALA A 159 11.36 -3.39 9.92
N MET A 160 10.78 -4.57 9.73
CA MET A 160 9.35 -4.81 9.98
C MET A 160 8.99 -4.59 11.45
N THR A 161 7.95 -3.80 11.70
CA THR A 161 7.45 -3.53 13.06
C THR A 161 6.10 -4.19 13.32
N THR A 162 5.08 -3.83 12.54
CA THR A 162 3.75 -4.43 12.65
C THR A 162 2.88 -4.00 11.46
N THR A 163 1.67 -4.56 11.38
CA THR A 163 0.65 -4.14 10.42
C THR A 163 -0.41 -3.28 11.07
N LEU A 164 -0.85 -2.25 10.35
CA LEU A 164 -1.92 -1.34 10.74
C LEU A 164 -3.20 -1.72 10.00
N VAL A 165 -4.29 -1.83 10.76
CA VAL A 165 -5.62 -2.16 10.24
C VAL A 165 -6.66 -1.30 10.91
N GLY A 166 -7.62 -0.81 10.11
CA GLY A 166 -8.80 -0.11 10.60
C GLY A 166 -10.01 -1.05 10.64
N HIS A 167 -10.82 -0.92 11.68
CA HIS A 167 -12.08 -1.65 11.84
C HIS A 167 -13.23 -0.67 12.04
N LYS A 168 -14.42 -1.03 11.55
CA LYS A 168 -15.64 -0.23 11.72
C LYS A 168 -16.40 -0.55 13.02
N THR A 169 -16.14 -1.72 13.62
CA THR A 169 -16.87 -2.18 14.80
C THR A 169 -15.89 -2.76 15.82
N ARG A 170 -16.29 -2.67 17.10
CA ARG A 170 -15.48 -3.11 18.23
C ARG A 170 -15.23 -4.62 18.21
N GLU A 171 -16.22 -5.39 17.79
CA GLU A 171 -16.15 -6.86 17.75
C GLU A 171 -14.99 -7.33 16.85
N PHE A 172 -14.78 -6.66 15.72
CA PHE A 172 -13.65 -6.97 14.83
C PHE A 172 -12.31 -6.51 15.39
N VAL A 173 -12.27 -5.45 16.20
CA VAL A 173 -11.05 -5.08 16.94
C VAL A 173 -10.71 -6.20 17.91
N GLU A 174 -11.65 -6.59 18.77
CA GLU A 174 -11.44 -7.63 19.78
C GLU A 174 -11.08 -8.99 19.16
N ALA A 175 -11.71 -9.37 18.05
CA ALA A 175 -11.38 -10.60 17.35
C ALA A 175 -9.96 -10.56 16.75
N ASN A 176 -9.61 -9.49 16.05
CA ASN A 176 -8.32 -9.42 15.34
C ASN A 176 -7.14 -9.15 16.27
N THR A 177 -7.31 -8.42 17.37
CA THR A 177 -6.25 -8.18 18.36
C THR A 177 -5.80 -9.46 19.05
N LYS A 178 -6.63 -10.52 19.11
CA LYS A 178 -6.19 -11.85 19.61
C LYS A 178 -4.97 -12.40 18.87
N LEU A 179 -4.76 -11.98 17.62
CA LEU A 179 -3.58 -12.36 16.84
C LEU A 179 -2.26 -11.87 17.47
N SER A 180 -2.30 -10.85 18.33
CA SER A 180 -1.11 -10.37 19.05
C SER A 180 -0.48 -11.41 19.99
N ARG A 181 -1.21 -12.49 20.29
CA ARG A 181 -0.75 -13.62 21.13
C ARG A 181 -0.11 -14.75 20.32
N VAL A 182 -0.18 -14.65 19.00
CA VAL A 182 0.48 -15.56 18.07
C VAL A 182 1.79 -14.88 17.67
N GLU A 183 2.86 -15.63 17.45
CA GLU A 183 4.09 -15.07 16.88
C GLU A 183 3.89 -14.75 15.39
N PRO A 184 4.58 -13.75 14.82
CA PRO A 184 4.69 -13.60 13.37
C PRO A 184 5.24 -14.89 12.74
N LEU A 185 4.89 -15.14 11.49
CA LEU A 185 5.45 -16.26 10.72
C LEU A 185 6.96 -16.09 10.59
N THR A 186 7.67 -17.22 10.57
CA THR A 186 9.06 -17.20 10.13
C THR A 186 9.14 -16.80 8.65
N GLU A 187 10.31 -16.38 8.18
CA GLU A 187 10.51 -16.04 6.78
C GLU A 187 10.21 -17.24 5.86
N GLU A 188 10.55 -18.46 6.27
CA GLU A 188 10.22 -19.69 5.54
C GLU A 188 8.70 -19.92 5.45
N GLU A 189 7.99 -19.80 6.58
CA GLU A 189 6.53 -19.95 6.63
C GLU A 189 5.82 -18.87 5.80
N PHE A 190 6.31 -17.63 5.85
CA PHE A 190 5.78 -16.53 5.06
C PHE A 190 5.93 -16.81 3.56
N HIS A 191 7.12 -17.18 3.10
CA HIS A 191 7.35 -17.49 1.69
C HIS A 191 6.52 -18.69 1.22
N GLY A 192 6.40 -19.73 2.05
CA GLY A 192 5.53 -20.87 1.78
C GLY A 192 4.06 -20.45 1.64
N ALA A 193 3.55 -19.62 2.55
CA ALA A 193 2.19 -19.11 2.49
C ALA A 193 1.95 -18.24 1.24
N MET A 194 2.88 -17.33 0.91
CA MET A 194 2.79 -16.46 -0.27
C MET A 194 2.86 -17.24 -1.58
N PHE A 195 3.65 -18.32 -1.64
CA PHE A 195 3.70 -19.22 -2.81
C PHE A 195 2.33 -19.83 -3.10
N HIS A 196 1.67 -20.40 -2.09
CA HIS A 196 0.33 -20.99 -2.27
C HIS A 196 -0.75 -19.93 -2.54
N LEU A 197 -0.64 -18.78 -1.89
CA LEU A 197 -1.56 -17.65 -2.10
C LEU A 197 -1.50 -17.14 -3.54
N LYS A 198 -0.31 -17.06 -4.14
CA LYS A 198 -0.15 -16.67 -5.54
C LYS A 198 -0.96 -17.57 -6.48
N ALA A 199 -0.89 -18.89 -6.28
CA ALA A 199 -1.68 -19.85 -7.06
C ALA A 199 -3.20 -19.63 -6.89
N ILE A 200 -3.66 -19.34 -5.66
CA ILE A 200 -5.06 -19.03 -5.38
C ILE A 200 -5.51 -17.75 -6.11
N LEU A 201 -4.66 -16.72 -6.14
CA LEU A 201 -4.94 -15.43 -6.78
C LEU A 201 -4.93 -15.54 -8.31
N GLU A 202 -4.01 -16.31 -8.89
CA GLU A 202 -3.92 -16.55 -10.34
C GLU A 202 -5.15 -17.29 -10.86
N ALA A 203 -5.67 -18.27 -10.11
CA ALA A 203 -6.91 -18.97 -10.45
C ALA A 203 -8.17 -18.07 -10.44
N GLN A 204 -8.07 -16.81 -9.96
CA GLN A 204 -9.16 -15.83 -9.99
C GLN A 204 -9.10 -14.88 -11.20
N GLN A 205 -8.02 -14.89 -11.99
CA GLN A 205 -7.97 -14.03 -13.18
C GLN A 205 -8.92 -14.60 -14.25
N PRO A 206 -9.88 -13.81 -14.78
CA PRO A 206 -10.72 -14.29 -15.86
C PRO A 206 -9.84 -14.65 -17.06
N ALA A 207 -10.13 -15.79 -17.71
CA ALA A 207 -9.52 -16.16 -18.98
C ALA A 207 -9.60 -14.95 -19.93
N GLN A 208 -8.47 -14.52 -20.48
CA GLN A 208 -8.43 -13.43 -21.44
C GLN A 208 -9.35 -13.81 -22.62
N GLN A 209 -10.51 -13.16 -22.72
CA GLN A 209 -11.34 -13.30 -23.92
C GLN A 209 -10.59 -12.68 -25.10
N PRO A 210 -10.43 -13.39 -26.23
CA PRO A 210 -9.76 -12.85 -27.40
C PRO A 210 -10.44 -11.55 -27.88
N LEU A 211 -9.62 -10.60 -28.33
CA LEU A 211 -9.99 -9.21 -28.68
C LEU A 211 -11.16 -9.05 -29.66
N HIS A 212 -11.56 -10.11 -30.36
CA HIS A 212 -12.59 -10.06 -31.40
C HIS A 212 -14.04 -10.19 -30.91
N GLN A 213 -14.30 -10.33 -29.60
CA GLN A 213 -15.66 -10.51 -29.07
C GLN A 213 -16.08 -9.53 -27.96
N ARG A 214 -15.49 -8.34 -27.88
CA ARG A 214 -16.05 -7.28 -27.03
C ARG A 214 -17.25 -6.65 -27.71
N ARG A 215 -18.47 -7.06 -27.30
CA ARG A 215 -19.70 -6.30 -27.59
C ARG A 215 -19.56 -4.89 -26.98
N THR A 216 -19.87 -3.87 -27.77
CA THR A 216 -19.94 -2.48 -27.32
C THR A 216 -20.94 -2.35 -26.16
N PRO A 217 -20.57 -1.71 -25.04
CA PRO A 217 -21.52 -1.47 -23.96
C PRO A 217 -22.58 -0.45 -24.42
N PRO A 218 -23.86 -0.61 -24.03
CA PRO A 218 -24.91 0.33 -24.42
C PRO A 218 -24.67 1.71 -23.80
N HIS A 219 -24.96 2.73 -24.59
CA HIS A 219 -24.81 4.14 -24.26
C HIS A 219 -25.76 4.51 -23.10
N ASN A 220 -25.23 4.77 -21.90
CA ASN A 220 -26.03 5.19 -20.75
C ASN A 220 -26.33 6.71 -20.84
N ARG A 221 -27.60 7.05 -21.09
CA ARG A 221 -28.11 8.44 -21.23
C ARG A 221 -28.38 9.17 -19.91
N ASN A 222 -28.05 8.61 -18.75
CA ASN A 222 -28.27 9.28 -17.46
C ASN A 222 -26.98 9.84 -16.85
N ASN A 223 -26.46 10.91 -17.44
CA ASN A 223 -25.46 11.76 -16.82
C ASN A 223 -26.17 12.97 -16.21
N LYS A 224 -26.54 12.91 -14.92
CA LYS A 224 -26.95 14.11 -14.18
C LYS A 224 -25.67 14.85 -13.74
N PRO A 225 -25.55 16.17 -13.95
CA PRO A 225 -24.42 16.93 -13.46
C PRO A 225 -24.38 16.86 -11.93
N GLN A 226 -23.21 16.51 -11.38
CA GLN A 226 -22.96 16.57 -9.94
C GLN A 226 -22.98 18.05 -9.51
N SER A 227 -23.80 18.37 -8.50
CA SER A 227 -23.84 19.68 -7.86
C SER A 227 -22.47 20.05 -7.26
N PRO A 228 -22.08 21.33 -7.25
CA PRO A 228 -20.81 21.74 -6.67
C PRO A 228 -20.76 21.45 -5.16
N VAL A 229 -19.65 20.87 -4.71
CA VAL A 229 -19.38 20.59 -3.29
C VAL A 229 -19.04 21.89 -2.59
N THR A 230 -19.89 22.32 -1.67
CA THR A 230 -19.67 23.46 -0.77
C THR A 230 -18.67 23.07 0.33
N PHE A 231 -17.57 23.80 0.45
CA PHE A 231 -16.62 23.67 1.56
C PHE A 231 -17.00 24.65 2.67
N LEU A 232 -17.36 24.13 3.85
CA LEU A 232 -17.57 24.92 5.07
C LEU A 232 -16.28 24.92 5.92
N ARG A 233 -15.76 26.10 6.28
CA ARG A 233 -14.79 26.24 7.39
C ARG A 233 -15.53 26.37 8.72
N ALA A 234 -14.89 25.92 9.78
CA ALA A 234 -15.41 25.88 11.15
C ALA A 234 -15.42 27.25 11.88
N ASP A 235 -15.17 28.36 11.19
CA ASP A 235 -15.09 29.72 11.75
C ASP A 235 -16.12 30.72 11.16
N GLY A 236 -17.06 30.26 10.34
CA GLY A 236 -18.33 30.96 10.07
C GLY A 236 -18.26 32.30 9.32
N ARG A 237 -17.22 32.55 8.51
CA ARG A 237 -17.16 33.72 7.61
C ARG A 237 -16.83 33.33 6.17
N ASP A 238 -17.60 33.90 5.23
CA ASP A 238 -17.44 33.69 3.78
C ASP A 238 -16.31 34.56 3.22
N TRP A 239 -15.60 34.05 2.20
CA TRP A 239 -14.61 34.80 1.43
C TRP A 239 -15.26 35.40 0.18
N GLU A 240 -15.18 36.72 0.02
CA GLU A 240 -15.25 37.38 -1.29
C GLU A 240 -13.86 37.33 -1.93
N LEU A 241 -13.73 36.67 -3.08
CA LEU A 241 -12.55 36.77 -3.94
C LEU A 241 -12.99 37.27 -5.32
N THR A 242 -12.71 38.55 -5.55
CA THR A 242 -12.62 39.16 -6.88
C THR A 242 -11.49 38.50 -7.67
N ALA A 243 -11.84 38.03 -8.86
CA ALA A 243 -10.94 37.40 -9.83
C ALA A 243 -9.86 38.36 -10.34
N TRP A 244 -8.61 37.86 -10.45
CA TRP A 244 -7.71 37.99 -11.61
C TRP A 244 -6.78 36.77 -11.64
#